data_AF-A0A1I2GFV7-F1
#
_entry.id   AF-A0A1I2GFV7-F1
#
_cell.length_a   1.000
_cell.length_b   1.000
_cell.length_c   1.000
_cell.angle_alpha   90.00
_cell.angle_beta   90.00
_cell.angle_gamma   90.00
#
_symmetry.space_group_name_H-M   'P 1'
#
loop_
_entity.id
_entity.type
_entity.pdbx_description
1 polymer ?
#
loop_
_entity_poly.entity_id
_entity_poly.type
_entity_poly.pdbx_seq_one_letter_code
_entity_poly.pdbx_strand_id
1 'polypeptide(L)'
;MPDPPWFSPALLPGTTVTKKGRSPTDDQGRFTAQILFAFPAGATLKDCVDPLAAALAKIVPTVQREEKEGRVTLTGDTPEQHVMFMCGDAKGTLTAFVSYRWTQPPPAAP
;
A
#
# COMPACT_ATOMS: atom_id res chain seq x y z
N MET A 1 15.42 0.56 -10.44
CA MET A 1 15.06 -0.55 -9.53
C MET A 1 13.57 -0.86 -9.65
N PRO A 2 13.22 -2.12 -9.94
CA PRO A 2 11.83 -2.55 -10.05
C PRO A 2 11.11 -2.43 -8.70
N ASP A 3 9.81 -2.09 -8.75
CA ASP A 3 8.95 -2.22 -7.58
C ASP A 3 8.81 -3.71 -7.20
N PRO A 4 8.52 -4.04 -5.92
CA PRO A 4 8.18 -5.41 -5.54
C PRO A 4 7.05 -5.97 -6.39
N PRO A 5 7.04 -7.28 -6.70
CA PRO A 5 6.03 -7.88 -7.58
C PRO A 5 4.61 -7.77 -7.03
N TRP A 6 4.46 -7.72 -5.71
CA TRP A 6 3.18 -7.49 -5.04
C TRP A 6 2.69 -6.04 -5.17
N PHE A 7 3.58 -5.08 -5.43
CA PHE A 7 3.23 -3.66 -5.58
C PHE A 7 2.78 -3.35 -7.02
N SER A 8 1.57 -3.79 -7.33
CA SER A 8 1.03 -3.72 -8.69
C SER A 8 -0.44 -3.28 -8.68
N PRO A 9 -0.94 -2.65 -9.76
CA PRO A 9 -2.37 -2.42 -9.93
C PRO A 9 -3.23 -3.70 -9.79
N ALA A 10 -2.63 -4.86 -10.07
CA ALA A 10 -3.27 -6.16 -9.92
C ALA A 10 -3.59 -6.55 -8.46
N LEU A 11 -3.10 -5.80 -7.46
CA LEU A 11 -3.40 -6.03 -6.04
C LEU A 11 -4.90 -5.88 -5.73
N LEU A 12 -5.56 -4.95 -6.42
CA LEU A 12 -6.98 -4.64 -6.25
C LEU A 12 -7.68 -4.65 -7.61
N PRO A 13 -7.99 -5.84 -8.16
CA PRO A 13 -8.67 -5.95 -9.45
C PRO A 13 -10.06 -5.29 -9.37
N GLY A 14 -10.44 -4.53 -10.40
CA GLY A 14 -11.71 -3.80 -10.44
C GLY A 14 -11.68 -2.40 -9.83
N THR A 15 -10.53 -1.96 -9.32
CA THR A 15 -10.31 -0.57 -8.88
C THR A 15 -9.55 0.24 -9.93
N THR A 16 -9.71 1.55 -9.90
CA THR A 16 -9.02 2.47 -10.81
C THR A 16 -7.80 3.05 -10.12
N VAL A 17 -6.62 2.94 -10.71
CA VAL A 17 -5.41 3.63 -10.21
C VAL A 17 -5.55 5.12 -10.50
N THR A 18 -5.72 5.93 -9.47
CA THR A 18 -5.84 7.40 -9.59
C THR A 18 -4.50 8.10 -9.49
N LYS A 19 -3.55 7.54 -8.75
CA LYS A 19 -2.19 8.06 -8.64
C LYS A 19 -1.22 6.92 -8.42
N LYS A 20 -0.12 6.88 -9.17
CA LYS A 20 1.02 6.03 -8.87
C LYS A 20 2.27 6.89 -8.92
N GLY A 21 3.14 6.76 -7.94
CA GLY A 21 4.34 7.57 -7.87
C GLY A 21 5.39 7.00 -6.93
N ARG A 22 6.59 7.53 -7.07
CA ARG A 22 7.74 7.24 -6.23
C ARG A 22 8.34 8.55 -5.75
N SER A 23 8.70 8.62 -4.48
CA SER A 23 9.48 9.73 -3.95
C SER A 23 10.88 9.74 -4.58
N PRO A 24 11.54 10.91 -4.64
CA PRO A 24 12.97 10.93 -4.87
C PRO A 24 13.68 10.06 -3.83
N THR A 25 14.81 9.50 -4.24
CA THR A 25 15.68 8.74 -3.37
C THR A 25 16.38 9.69 -2.39
N ASP A 26 16.44 9.31 -1.11
CA ASP A 26 17.19 10.07 -0.12
C ASP A 26 18.71 9.82 -0.23
N ASP A 27 19.50 10.57 0.56
CA ASP A 27 20.97 10.43 0.60
C ASP A 27 21.45 9.02 0.98
N GLN A 28 20.58 8.20 1.56
CA GLN A 28 20.86 6.81 1.92
C GLN A 28 20.33 5.81 0.89
N GLY A 29 19.91 6.25 -0.30
CA GLY A 29 19.41 5.35 -1.34
C GLY A 29 17.98 4.86 -1.11
N ARG A 30 17.28 5.33 -0.07
CA ARG A 30 15.92 4.88 0.26
C ARG A 30 14.89 5.69 -0.48
N PHE A 31 13.78 5.07 -0.80
CA PHE A 31 12.65 5.75 -1.41
C PHE A 31 11.33 5.15 -0.90
N THR A 32 10.27 5.91 -1.10
CA THR A 32 8.89 5.49 -0.85
C THR A 32 8.17 5.40 -2.19
N ALA A 33 7.41 4.34 -2.40
CA ALA A 33 6.49 4.25 -3.53
C ALA A 33 5.05 4.15 -3.02
N GLN A 34 4.13 4.69 -3.81
CA GLN A 34 2.71 4.72 -3.48
C GLN A 34 1.83 4.52 -4.72
N ILE A 35 0.72 3.80 -4.53
CA ILE A 35 -0.38 3.68 -5.47
C ILE A 35 -1.67 4.05 -4.71
N LEU A 36 -2.44 4.94 -5.29
CA LEU A 36 -3.78 5.29 -4.85
C LEU A 36 -4.78 4.65 -5.83
N PHE A 37 -5.70 3.89 -5.27
CA PHE A 37 -6.79 3.24 -5.97
C PHE A 37 -8.10 3.92 -5.58
N ALA A 38 -9.00 4.09 -6.53
CA ALA A 38 -10.38 4.46 -6.31
C ALA A 38 -11.28 3.26 -6.62
N PHE A 39 -12.16 2.95 -5.69
CA PHE A 39 -13.16 1.91 -5.85
C PHE A 39 -14.39 2.44 -6.61
N PRO A 40 -15.14 1.56 -7.28
CA PRO A 40 -16.43 1.94 -7.85
C PRO A 40 -17.41 2.41 -6.77
N ALA A 41 -18.40 3.20 -7.17
CA ALA A 41 -19.46 3.64 -6.27
C ALA A 41 -20.20 2.44 -5.67
N GLY A 42 -20.53 2.52 -4.37
CA GLY A 42 -21.17 1.44 -3.63
C GLY A 42 -20.22 0.40 -3.04
N ALA A 43 -18.91 0.50 -3.28
CA ALA A 43 -17.92 -0.32 -2.59
C ALA A 43 -17.89 -0.01 -1.09
N THR A 44 -17.78 -1.05 -0.26
CA THR A 44 -17.72 -0.93 1.19
C THR A 44 -16.29 -0.96 1.70
N LEU A 45 -16.08 -0.45 2.90
CA LEU A 45 -14.76 -0.50 3.55
C LEU A 45 -14.21 -1.94 3.63
N LYS A 46 -15.09 -2.94 3.79
CA LYS A 46 -14.73 -4.36 3.82
C LYS A 46 -14.17 -4.85 2.48
N ASP A 47 -14.71 -4.39 1.35
CA ASP A 47 -14.23 -4.72 0.00
C ASP A 47 -12.80 -4.22 -0.24
N CYS A 48 -12.38 -3.19 0.50
CA CYS A 48 -11.01 -2.69 0.47
C CYS A 48 -10.10 -3.41 1.49
N VAL A 49 -10.56 -3.56 2.73
CA VAL A 49 -9.73 -4.04 3.84
C VAL A 49 -9.41 -5.53 3.73
N ASP A 50 -10.39 -6.37 3.40
CA ASP A 50 -10.20 -7.82 3.34
C ASP A 50 -9.11 -8.25 2.34
N PRO A 51 -9.12 -7.81 1.07
CA PRO A 51 -8.07 -8.19 0.12
C PRO A 51 -6.71 -7.59 0.47
N LEU A 52 -6.67 -6.35 0.99
CA LEU A 52 -5.41 -5.73 1.40
C LEU A 52 -4.80 -6.40 2.63
N ALA A 53 -5.61 -6.79 3.61
CA ALA A 53 -5.14 -7.53 4.78
C ALA A 53 -4.58 -8.90 4.37
N ALA A 54 -5.30 -9.63 3.50
CA ALA A 54 -4.85 -10.91 2.98
C ALA A 54 -3.56 -10.79 2.14
N ALA A 55 -3.41 -9.70 1.39
CA ALA A 55 -2.19 -9.43 0.64
C ALA A 55 -1.03 -9.04 1.56
N LEU A 56 -1.27 -8.16 2.54
CA LEU A 56 -0.26 -7.71 3.48
C LEU A 56 0.27 -8.87 4.32
N ALA A 57 -0.60 -9.77 4.78
CA ALA A 57 -0.21 -10.97 5.54
C ALA A 57 0.71 -11.93 4.76
N LYS A 58 0.78 -11.81 3.43
CA LYS A 58 1.74 -12.58 2.59
C LYS A 58 3.09 -11.87 2.45
N ILE A 59 3.16 -10.59 2.78
CA ILE A 59 4.34 -9.72 2.61
C ILE A 59 5.07 -9.55 3.94
N VAL A 60 4.33 -9.26 5.00
CA VAL A 60 4.87 -8.97 6.33
C VAL A 60 4.54 -10.11 7.30
N PRO A 61 5.44 -10.44 8.24
CA PRO A 61 5.18 -11.46 9.26
C PRO A 61 4.13 -11.01 10.28
N THR A 62 4.07 -9.70 10.58
CA THR A 62 3.16 -9.12 11.56
C THR A 62 2.38 -7.98 10.92
N VAL A 63 1.06 -8.15 10.80
CA VAL A 63 0.16 -7.10 10.32
C VAL A 63 -0.40 -6.35 11.52
N GLN A 64 -0.17 -5.04 11.55
CA GLN A 64 -0.83 -4.13 12.48
C GLN A 64 -2.04 -3.50 11.80
N ARG A 65 -3.18 -3.52 12.48
CA ARG A 65 -4.44 -2.94 12.02
C ARG A 65 -4.86 -1.83 12.97
N GLU A 66 -5.05 -0.64 12.43
CA GLU A 66 -5.57 0.52 13.15
C GLU A 66 -6.84 1.01 12.46
N GLU A 67 -7.90 1.24 13.23
CA GLU A 67 -9.18 1.74 12.72
C GLU A 67 -9.47 3.09 13.37
N LYS A 68 -9.53 4.14 12.54
CA LYS A 68 -9.70 5.51 13.01
C LYS A 68 -10.61 6.27 12.06
N GLU A 69 -11.67 6.88 12.62
CA GLU A 69 -12.57 7.79 11.89
C GLU A 69 -13.13 7.20 10.58
N GLY A 70 -13.50 5.90 10.59
CA GLY A 70 -14.03 5.22 9.40
C GLY A 70 -12.98 4.87 8.34
N ARG A 71 -11.70 4.95 8.70
CA ARG A 71 -10.57 4.47 7.90
C ARG A 71 -9.89 3.31 8.61
N VAL A 72 -9.39 2.37 7.82
CA VAL A 72 -8.59 1.25 8.31
C VAL A 72 -7.20 1.36 7.71
N THR A 73 -6.21 1.45 8.57
CA THR A 73 -4.80 1.42 8.20
C THR A 73 -4.23 0.07 8.59
N LEU A 74 -3.59 -0.59 7.63
CA LEU A 74 -2.90 -1.86 7.78
C LEU A 74 -1.42 -1.61 7.52
N THR A 75 -0.60 -1.72 8.56
CA THR A 75 0.85 -1.55 8.47
C THR A 75 1.56 -2.86 8.74
N GLY A 76 2.79 -2.96 8.29
CA GLY A 76 3.70 -3.98 8.75
C GLY A 76 5.11 -3.78 8.22
N ASP A 77 6.04 -4.44 8.90
CA ASP A 77 7.46 -4.28 8.66
C ASP A 77 8.04 -5.59 8.14
N THR A 78 8.79 -5.48 7.06
CA THR A 78 9.73 -6.50 6.61
C THR A 78 11.15 -6.06 7.03
N PRO A 79 12.16 -6.94 6.96
CA PRO A 79 13.54 -6.56 7.26
C PRO A 79 14.05 -5.36 6.45
N GLU A 80 13.55 -5.19 5.22
CA GLU A 80 14.07 -4.20 4.26
C GLU A 80 13.08 -3.05 3.98
N GLN A 81 11.81 -3.22 4.30
CA GLN A 81 10.73 -2.32 3.90
C GLN A 81 9.65 -2.19 4.97
N HIS A 82 9.18 -0.96 5.17
CA HIS A 82 7.95 -0.66 5.89
C HIS A 82 6.81 -0.55 4.88
N VAL A 83 5.76 -1.34 5.07
CA VAL A 83 4.60 -1.42 4.17
C VAL A 83 3.38 -0.85 4.89
N MET A 84 2.64 0.03 4.21
CA MET A 84 1.44 0.65 4.74
C MET A 84 0.34 0.66 3.68
N PHE A 85 -0.76 -0.01 3.98
CA PHE A 85 -2.01 0.02 3.23
C PHE A 85 -3.06 0.77 4.04
N MET A 86 -3.90 1.55 3.40
CA MET A 86 -4.95 2.31 4.06
C MET A 86 -6.18 2.31 3.19
N CYS A 87 -7.31 1.94 3.80
CA CYS A 87 -8.63 1.99 3.21
C CYS A 87 -9.43 3.10 3.86
N GLY A 88 -10.04 3.96 3.06
CA GLY A 88 -10.87 5.02 3.61
C GLY A 88 -11.63 5.80 2.57
N ASP A 89 -12.72 6.41 3.00
CA ASP A 89 -13.42 7.37 2.16
C ASP A 89 -12.60 8.66 1.99
N ALA A 90 -12.47 9.06 0.74
CA ALA A 90 -11.91 10.35 0.34
C ALA A 90 -12.92 11.05 -0.59
N LYS A 91 -13.62 12.04 -0.05
CA LYS A 91 -14.61 12.87 -0.78
C LYS A 91 -15.79 12.06 -1.35
N GLY A 92 -16.29 11.08 -0.61
CA GLY A 92 -17.43 10.24 -1.01
C GLY A 92 -17.08 9.11 -1.98
N THR A 93 -15.79 8.86 -2.20
CA THR A 93 -15.29 7.70 -2.92
C THR A 93 -14.38 6.89 -2.01
N LEU A 94 -14.64 5.59 -1.91
CA LEU A 94 -13.75 4.69 -1.21
C LEU A 94 -12.42 4.60 -1.96
N THR A 95 -11.33 4.84 -1.25
CA THR A 95 -9.97 4.80 -1.78
C THR A 95 -9.11 3.81 -1.00
N ALA A 96 -8.22 3.12 -1.71
CA ALA A 96 -7.11 2.41 -1.10
C ALA A 96 -5.81 3.14 -1.41
N PHE A 97 -5.05 3.46 -0.38
CA PHE A 97 -3.69 3.91 -0.49
C PHE A 97 -2.76 2.76 -0.13
N VAL A 98 -1.91 2.37 -1.06
CA VAL A 98 -0.94 1.29 -0.92
C VAL A 98 0.42 1.91 -1.05
N SER A 99 1.26 1.76 -0.03
CA SER A 99 2.59 2.33 -0.04
C SER A 99 3.61 1.42 0.62
N TYR A 100 4.85 1.59 0.22
CA TYR A 100 5.98 0.99 0.91
C TYR A 100 7.15 1.95 0.91
N ARG A 101 7.98 1.83 1.93
CA ARG A 101 9.19 2.59 2.13
C ARG A 101 10.34 1.64 2.42
N TRP A 102 11.44 1.82 1.72
CA TRP A 102 12.68 1.11 2.06
C TRP A 102 13.23 1.61 3.40
N THR A 103 13.47 0.71 4.35
CA THR A 103 14.10 1.00 5.65
C THR A 103 15.61 0.93 5.54
N GLN A 104 16.12 0.09 4.65
CA GLN A 104 17.53 -0.02 4.26
C GLN A 104 17.71 0.36 2.78
N PRO A 105 18.89 0.83 2.35
CA PRO A 105 19.18 0.95 0.93
C PRO A 105 18.86 -0.39 0.25
N PRO A 106 18.03 -0.40 -0.80
CA PRO A 106 17.79 -1.62 -1.57
C PRO A 106 19.14 -2.18 -2.05
N PRO A 107 19.32 -3.52 -2.05
CA PRO A 107 20.55 -4.12 -2.53
C PRO A 107 20.83 -3.60 -3.95
N ALA A 108 22.05 -3.08 -4.16
CA ALA A 108 22.47 -2.61 -5.46
C ALA A 108 22.26 -3.76 -6.46
N ALA A 109 21.44 -3.53 -7.49
CA ALA A 109 21.27 -4.52 -8.53
C ALA A 109 22.66 -4.84 -9.13
N PRO A 110 22.99 -6.12 -9.34
CA PRO A 110 24.28 -6.52 -9.92
C PRO A 110 24.47 -5.97 -11.34
#